data_AF-A0A8S3XZC0-F1
#
_entry.id   AF-A0A8S3XZC0-F1
#
_cell.length_a   1.000
_cell.length_b   1.000
_cell.length_c   1.000
_cell.angle_alpha   90.00
_cell.angle_beta   90.00
_cell.angle_gamma   90.00
#
_symmetry.space_group_name_H-M   'P 1'
#
loop_
_entity.id
_entity.type
_entity.pdbx_description
1 polymer ?
#
loop_
_entity_poly.entity_id
_entity_poly.type
_entity_poly.pdbx_seq_one_letter_code
_entity_poly.pdbx_strand_id
1 'polypeptide(L)'
;MQDDNWVIKDKINQYRGLIKLYERDRKIHEGDLAKQKRRYSRDIRQLRKDIAKKRQELGVAVYGDKQFLRNAFQEHKRLQLTYMNSQADLESAELHDRLLYEVGGKLPAEKKEQAVANYVQRANIKKNAALAIKVMYKKILDILKKDSSYFTVVLEALKLDCRAQGKCLMGATEMGQLAMEYLDDRKFEFNKLEKEIKANMKERERTLKLVRREVAYLTDSFPNLIRKEDFFVFLRLKEQKYQSERLMMQLAQNSVKRDALIEDRKHAILMLDSLKNVGQERTAQYIQEKRQLKAALEAEQREEKNLIEALNEKGNLIIQMKTSLQQINQLLSCVGAPNVPRQTTPMPAAIQYALDDIIQPVPQVEEDLDKLILNARQKLNVLMQAVSKMDVTKDIREQAYLFYHNILARSMRDNYIEEAVMEGGLIEFEIEDPNVPSHAIIKLRSKQLVEAQVSEFDVPDYPAKK
;
A
#
# COMPACT_ATOMS: atom_id res chain seq x y z
N MET A 1 28.40 11.63 6.08
CA MET A 1 29.77 11.46 6.63
C MET A 1 29.78 10.15 7.41
N GLN A 2 30.17 9.06 6.76
CA GLN A 2 30.52 7.80 7.43
C GLN A 2 32.01 7.91 7.76
N ASP A 3 32.34 7.85 9.03
CA ASP A 3 33.72 7.93 9.51
C ASP A 3 34.29 6.50 9.51
N ASP A 4 35.23 6.21 8.60
CA ASP A 4 35.78 4.87 8.33
C ASP A 4 36.65 4.30 9.48
N ASN A 5 36.80 5.04 10.59
CA ASN A 5 37.61 4.65 11.74
C ASN A 5 36.88 3.87 12.83
N TRP A 6 35.61 3.50 12.62
CA TRP A 6 34.84 2.73 13.61
C TRP A 6 35.17 1.24 13.55
N VAL A 7 36.05 0.80 14.44
CA VAL A 7 36.37 -0.61 14.63
C VAL A 7 35.11 -1.35 15.13
N ILE A 8 34.91 -2.59 14.70
CA ILE A 8 33.77 -3.46 15.11
C ILE A 8 33.58 -3.47 16.64
N LYS A 9 34.69 -3.36 17.38
CA LYS A 9 34.72 -3.26 18.84
C LYS A 9 33.95 -2.07 19.40
N ASP A 10 34.00 -0.91 18.74
CA ASP A 10 33.32 0.31 19.17
C ASP A 10 31.82 0.23 18.91
N LYS A 11 31.41 -0.38 17.79
CA LYS A 11 30.00 -0.71 17.53
C LYS A 11 29.45 -1.67 18.59
N ILE A 12 30.19 -2.72 18.95
CA ILE A 12 29.82 -3.65 20.03
C ILE A 12 29.69 -2.93 21.37
N ASN A 13 30.59 -2.00 21.68
CA ASN A 13 30.55 -1.22 22.92
C ASN A 13 29.34 -0.27 22.96
N GLN A 14 28.98 0.35 21.83
CA GLN A 14 27.75 1.16 21.74
C GLN A 14 26.50 0.32 21.93
N TYR A 15 26.38 -0.84 21.27
CA TYR A 15 25.23 -1.73 21.47
C TYR A 15 25.13 -2.21 22.92
N ARG A 16 26.26 -2.51 23.57
CA ARG A 16 26.29 -2.81 25.01
C ARG A 16 25.83 -1.63 25.86
N GLY A 17 26.19 -0.40 25.49
CA GLY A 17 25.73 0.83 26.14
C GLY A 17 24.22 1.01 26.02
N LEU A 18 23.66 0.80 24.82
CA LEU A 18 22.22 0.84 24.57
C LEU A 18 21.47 -0.20 25.40
N ILE A 19 21.96 -1.45 25.41
CA ILE A 19 21.34 -2.55 26.19
C ILE A 19 21.28 -2.18 27.68
N LYS A 20 22.37 -1.64 28.25
CA LYS A 20 22.40 -1.19 29.65
C LYS A 20 21.41 -0.06 29.93
N LEU A 21 21.20 0.84 28.97
CA LEU A 21 20.23 1.92 29.08
C LEU A 21 18.79 1.36 29.11
N TYR A 22 18.46 0.48 28.18
CA TYR A 22 17.17 -0.21 28.14
C TYR A 22 16.90 -1.04 29.39
N GLU A 23 17.91 -1.73 29.93
CA GLU A 23 17.79 -2.47 31.19
C GLU A 23 17.53 -1.55 32.39
N ARG A 24 18.13 -0.36 32.41
CA ARG A 24 17.89 0.65 33.44
C ARG A 24 16.46 1.20 33.34
N ASP A 25 16.02 1.59 32.16
CA ASP A 25 14.67 2.14 31.94
C ASP A 25 13.59 1.11 32.26
N ARG A 26 13.82 -0.15 31.89
CA ARG A 26 12.94 -1.25 32.28
C ARG A 26 12.82 -1.40 33.80
N LYS A 27 13.93 -1.33 34.54
CA LYS A 27 13.93 -1.40 36.01
C LYS A 27 13.18 -0.24 36.65
N ILE A 28 13.30 0.97 36.09
CA ILE A 28 12.55 2.15 36.55
C ILE A 28 11.05 1.91 36.35
N HIS A 29 10.64 1.46 35.16
CA HIS A 29 9.25 1.19 34.83
C HIS A 29 8.65 0.06 35.70
N GLU A 30 9.38 -1.04 35.92
CA GLU A 30 8.97 -2.12 36.83
C GLU A 30 8.82 -1.60 38.27
N GLY A 31 9.72 -0.72 38.71
CA GLY A 31 9.66 -0.06 40.02
C GLY A 31 8.42 0.82 40.19
N ASP A 32 8.05 1.60 39.18
CA ASP A 32 6.87 2.47 39.24
C ASP A 32 5.56 1.68 39.18
N LEU A 33 5.51 0.61 38.40
CA LEU A 33 4.37 -0.31 38.38
C LEU A 33 4.18 -0.99 39.76
N ALA A 34 5.27 -1.38 40.43
CA ALA A 34 5.23 -1.94 41.77
C ALA A 34 4.73 -0.92 42.82
N LYS A 35 5.14 0.35 42.72
CA LYS A 35 4.63 1.43 43.57
C LYS A 35 3.13 1.64 43.37
N GLN A 36 2.64 1.64 42.13
CA GLN A 36 1.22 1.76 41.83
C GLN A 36 0.41 0.59 42.40
N LYS A 37 0.85 -0.66 42.21
CA LYS A 37 0.19 -1.84 42.81
C LYS A 37 0.08 -1.74 44.34
N ARG A 38 1.14 -1.26 45.01
CA ARG A 38 1.13 -1.03 46.47
C ARG A 38 0.17 0.08 46.91
N ARG A 39 -0.04 1.12 46.10
CA ARG A 39 -1.07 2.16 46.35
C ARG A 39 -2.46 1.54 46.26
N TYR A 40 -2.79 0.89 45.14
CA TYR A 40 -4.10 0.26 44.96
C TYR A 40 -4.42 -0.79 46.03
N SER A 41 -3.44 -1.59 46.46
CA SER A 41 -3.65 -2.54 47.55
C SER A 41 -3.89 -1.89 48.92
N ARG A 42 -3.43 -0.66 49.16
CA ARG A 42 -3.79 0.11 50.36
C ARG A 42 -5.20 0.66 50.24
N ASP A 43 -5.55 1.21 49.09
CA ASP A 43 -6.87 1.80 48.84
C ASP A 43 -7.98 0.74 48.93
N ILE A 44 -7.76 -0.45 48.35
CA ILE A 44 -8.69 -1.59 48.47
C ILE A 44 -8.87 -2.02 49.94
N ARG A 45 -7.81 -2.02 50.74
CA ARG A 45 -7.89 -2.35 52.17
C ARG A 45 -8.69 -1.29 52.93
N GLN A 46 -8.52 -0.02 52.59
CA GLN A 46 -9.29 1.06 53.21
C GLN A 46 -10.76 0.96 52.84
N LEU A 47 -11.09 0.77 51.55
CA LEU A 47 -12.45 0.58 51.09
C LEU A 47 -13.14 -0.62 51.75
N ARG A 48 -12.43 -1.72 51.98
CA ARG A 48 -12.97 -2.89 52.71
C ARG A 48 -13.29 -2.55 54.16
N LYS A 49 -12.45 -1.77 54.85
CA LYS A 49 -12.72 -1.29 56.22
C LYS A 49 -13.94 -0.37 56.24
N ASP A 50 -14.04 0.54 55.27
CA ASP A 50 -15.16 1.48 55.18
C ASP A 50 -16.48 0.76 54.88
N ILE A 51 -16.47 -0.25 53.99
CA ILE A 51 -17.63 -1.11 53.72
C ILE A 51 -18.04 -1.88 54.98
N ALA A 52 -17.08 -2.45 55.72
CA ALA A 52 -17.37 -3.16 56.96
C ALA A 52 -18.01 -2.23 58.01
N LYS A 53 -17.46 -1.02 58.15
CA LYS A 53 -18.01 0.01 59.04
C LYS A 53 -19.45 0.40 58.63
N LYS A 54 -19.67 0.69 57.35
CA LYS A 54 -21.01 1.03 56.84
C LYS A 54 -22.02 -0.11 56.99
N ARG A 55 -21.59 -1.37 56.87
CA ARG A 55 -22.43 -2.54 57.15
C ARG A 55 -22.81 -2.64 58.62
N GLN A 56 -21.88 -2.31 59.51
CA GLN A 56 -22.17 -2.26 60.95
C GLN A 56 -23.15 -1.12 61.29
N GLU A 57 -22.94 0.08 60.73
CA GLU A 57 -23.86 1.21 60.87
C GLU A 57 -25.26 0.88 60.32
N LEU A 58 -25.34 0.21 59.16
CA LEU A 58 -26.60 -0.28 58.60
C LEU A 58 -27.26 -1.34 59.50
N GLY A 59 -26.47 -2.26 60.06
CA GLY A 59 -26.98 -3.27 61.00
C GLY A 59 -27.61 -2.66 62.24
N VAL A 60 -27.01 -1.59 62.78
CA VAL A 60 -27.57 -0.81 63.90
C VAL A 60 -28.85 -0.08 63.48
N ALA A 61 -28.91 0.47 62.26
CA ALA A 61 -30.09 1.17 61.76
C ALA A 61 -31.28 0.23 61.48
N VAL A 62 -31.02 -1.00 61.00
CA VAL A 62 -32.06 -1.96 60.61
C VAL A 62 -32.56 -2.79 61.79
N TYR A 63 -31.66 -3.23 62.68
CA TYR A 63 -31.98 -4.15 63.77
C TYR A 63 -31.91 -3.51 65.17
N GLY A 64 -31.59 -2.21 65.24
CA GLY A 64 -31.36 -1.48 66.48
C GLY A 64 -29.96 -1.74 67.07
N ASP A 65 -29.55 -0.88 68.01
CA ASP A 65 -28.32 -1.10 68.78
C ASP A 65 -28.52 -2.27 69.75
N LYS A 66 -27.91 -3.42 69.42
CA LYS A 66 -27.98 -4.65 70.20
C LYS A 66 -27.46 -4.45 71.63
N GLN A 67 -26.55 -3.50 71.86
CA GLN A 67 -26.02 -3.18 73.18
C GLN A 67 -27.03 -2.37 73.99
N PHE A 68 -27.71 -1.41 73.34
CA PHE A 68 -28.81 -0.65 73.94
C PHE A 68 -29.97 -1.57 74.36
N LEU A 69 -30.40 -2.50 73.51
CA LEU A 69 -31.46 -3.46 73.83
C LEU A 69 -31.06 -4.41 74.98
N ARG A 70 -29.80 -4.85 75.03
CA ARG A 70 -29.30 -5.66 76.16
C ARG A 70 -29.30 -4.90 77.48
N ASN A 71 -28.98 -3.60 77.46
CA ASN A 71 -29.01 -2.73 78.64
C ASN A 71 -30.46 -2.37 79.04
N ALA A 72 -31.35 -2.16 78.08
CA ALA A 72 -32.77 -1.85 78.34
C ALA A 72 -33.55 -3.05 78.90
N PHE A 73 -33.19 -4.28 78.53
CA PHE A 73 -33.79 -5.50 79.07
C PHE A 73 -33.07 -6.07 80.29
N GLN A 74 -32.09 -5.36 80.85
CA GLN A 74 -31.26 -5.84 81.96
C GLN A 74 -32.07 -6.09 83.24
N GLU A 75 -33.18 -5.36 83.44
CA GLU A 75 -34.12 -5.56 84.57
C GLU A 75 -35.27 -6.54 84.25
N HIS A 76 -35.47 -6.91 82.98
CA HIS A 76 -36.56 -7.76 82.53
C HIS A 76 -36.05 -9.05 81.85
N LYS A 77 -35.61 -9.98 82.68
CA LYS A 77 -35.03 -11.29 82.30
C LYS A 77 -35.87 -12.10 81.31
N ARG A 78 -37.20 -12.00 81.38
CA ARG A 78 -38.12 -12.71 80.48
C ARG A 78 -38.08 -12.15 79.05
N LEU A 79 -37.99 -10.82 78.90
CA LEU A 79 -37.87 -10.16 77.59
C LEU A 79 -36.50 -10.42 76.96
N GLN A 80 -35.44 -10.43 77.78
CA GLN A 80 -34.09 -10.79 77.36
C GLN A 80 -34.02 -12.22 76.82
N LEU A 81 -34.65 -13.18 77.50
CA LEU A 81 -34.74 -14.58 77.05
C LEU A 81 -35.53 -14.73 75.76
N THR A 82 -36.66 -14.02 75.58
CA THR A 82 -37.40 -14.06 74.30
C THR A 82 -36.62 -13.45 73.14
N TYR A 83 -35.84 -12.39 73.37
CA TYR A 83 -34.98 -11.79 72.35
C TYR A 83 -33.77 -12.68 72.01
N MET A 84 -33.16 -13.33 73.01
CA MET A 84 -32.08 -14.29 72.77
C MET A 84 -32.58 -15.56 72.06
N ASN A 85 -33.78 -16.05 72.40
CA ASN A 85 -34.38 -17.20 71.74
C ASN A 85 -34.79 -16.88 70.30
N SER A 86 -35.39 -15.70 70.03
CA SER A 86 -35.70 -15.31 68.65
C SER A 86 -34.45 -15.13 67.79
N GLN A 87 -33.34 -14.71 68.40
CA GLN A 87 -32.05 -14.60 67.71
C GLN A 87 -31.37 -15.96 67.52
N ALA A 88 -31.53 -16.90 68.45
CA ALA A 88 -31.10 -18.28 68.30
C ALA A 88 -31.90 -19.04 67.24
N ASP A 89 -33.21 -18.77 67.14
CA ASP A 89 -34.07 -19.31 66.08
C ASP A 89 -33.68 -18.75 64.71
N LEU A 90 -33.31 -17.46 64.65
CA LEU A 90 -32.78 -16.83 63.44
C LEU A 90 -31.42 -17.42 63.04
N GLU A 91 -30.50 -17.59 64.01
CA GLU A 91 -29.19 -18.21 63.78
C GLU A 91 -29.32 -19.69 63.39
N SER A 92 -30.27 -20.42 63.98
CA SER A 92 -30.59 -21.80 63.60
C SER A 92 -31.20 -21.89 62.21
N ALA A 93 -32.08 -20.96 61.83
CA ALA A 93 -32.63 -20.87 60.48
C ALA A 93 -31.54 -20.51 59.45
N GLU A 94 -30.64 -19.56 59.78
CA GLU A 94 -29.49 -19.21 58.94
C GLU A 94 -28.47 -20.36 58.82
N LEU A 95 -28.26 -21.15 59.87
CA LEU A 95 -27.43 -22.37 59.84
C LEU A 95 -28.09 -23.48 59.03
N HIS A 96 -29.41 -23.62 59.11
CA HIS A 96 -30.16 -24.59 58.32
C HIS A 96 -30.13 -24.21 56.83
N ASP A 97 -30.30 -22.94 56.49
CA ASP A 97 -30.11 -22.42 55.14
C ASP A 97 -28.66 -22.59 54.68
N ARG A 98 -27.65 -22.25 55.49
CA ARG A 98 -26.25 -22.52 55.13
C ARG A 98 -25.97 -24.00 54.90
N LEU A 99 -26.52 -24.91 55.71
CA LEU A 99 -26.35 -26.35 55.48
C LEU A 99 -27.06 -26.82 54.21
N LEU A 100 -28.26 -26.29 53.92
CA LEU A 100 -29.00 -26.61 52.69
C LEU A 100 -28.29 -26.09 51.43
N TYR A 101 -27.73 -24.88 51.48
CA TYR A 101 -27.17 -24.17 50.32
C TYR A 101 -25.64 -24.29 50.17
N GLU A 102 -24.88 -24.51 51.24
CA GLU A 102 -23.41 -24.69 51.20
C GLU A 102 -22.98 -26.16 51.11
N VAL A 103 -23.74 -27.11 51.70
CA VAL A 103 -23.37 -28.55 51.73
C VAL A 103 -24.19 -29.38 50.74
N GLY A 104 -25.46 -29.02 50.52
CA GLY A 104 -26.29 -29.58 49.46
C GLY A 104 -25.97 -28.93 48.12
N GLY A 105 -25.01 -29.46 47.37
CA GLY A 105 -24.63 -28.89 46.07
C GLY A 105 -25.83 -28.58 45.15
N LYS A 106 -25.66 -27.62 44.23
CA LYS A 106 -26.69 -26.99 43.37
C LYS A 106 -27.98 -27.79 43.17
N LEU A 107 -29.11 -27.15 43.47
CA LEU A 107 -30.45 -27.70 43.27
C LEU A 107 -30.66 -28.15 41.81
N PRO A 108 -31.47 -29.19 41.54
CA PRO A 108 -31.76 -29.64 40.19
C PRO A 108 -32.26 -28.54 39.24
N ALA A 109 -32.98 -27.56 39.78
CA ALA A 109 -33.42 -26.37 39.04
C ALA A 109 -32.24 -25.46 38.65
N GLU A 110 -31.31 -25.18 39.58
CA GLU A 110 -30.10 -24.39 39.32
C GLU A 110 -29.15 -25.06 38.32
N LYS A 111 -29.07 -26.40 38.32
CA LYS A 111 -28.31 -27.14 37.30
C LYS A 111 -28.89 -26.96 35.90
N LYS A 112 -30.23 -26.94 35.78
CA LYS A 112 -30.91 -26.64 34.50
C LYS A 112 -30.70 -25.19 34.08
N GLU A 113 -30.81 -24.24 35.02
CA GLU A 113 -30.52 -22.82 34.74
C GLU A 113 -29.07 -22.61 34.29
N GLN A 114 -28.10 -23.26 34.93
CA GLN A 114 -26.70 -23.17 34.52
C GLN A 114 -26.47 -23.79 33.14
N ALA A 115 -27.16 -24.87 32.80
CA ALA A 115 -27.10 -25.46 31.46
C ALA A 115 -27.66 -24.50 30.39
N VAL A 116 -28.78 -23.83 30.68
CA VAL A 116 -29.36 -22.81 29.80
C VAL A 116 -28.44 -21.59 29.68
N ALA A 117 -27.87 -21.11 30.78
CA ALA A 117 -26.92 -20.01 30.79
C ALA A 117 -25.67 -20.33 29.95
N ASN A 118 -25.12 -21.54 30.08
CA ASN A 118 -24.02 -22.02 29.26
C ASN A 118 -24.37 -22.10 27.76
N TYR A 119 -25.59 -22.52 27.44
CA TYR A 119 -26.08 -22.56 26.06
C TYR A 119 -26.18 -21.15 25.47
N VAL A 120 -26.79 -20.21 26.20
CA VAL A 120 -26.90 -18.80 25.81
C VAL A 120 -25.51 -18.19 25.63
N GLN A 121 -24.58 -18.44 26.55
CA GLN A 121 -23.22 -17.93 26.46
C GLN A 121 -22.49 -18.48 25.22
N ARG A 122 -22.62 -19.79 24.93
CA ARG A 122 -22.06 -20.39 23.69
C ARG A 122 -22.66 -19.76 22.43
N ALA A 123 -23.97 -19.54 22.40
CA ALA A 123 -24.64 -18.89 21.28
C ALA A 123 -24.15 -17.44 21.10
N ASN A 124 -23.93 -16.72 22.21
CA ASN A 124 -23.45 -15.34 22.17
C ASN A 124 -21.99 -15.25 21.68
N ILE A 125 -21.13 -16.18 22.09
CA ILE A 125 -19.75 -16.29 21.57
C ILE A 125 -19.78 -16.54 20.05
N LYS A 126 -20.62 -17.47 19.57
CA LYS A 126 -20.78 -17.74 18.13
C LYS A 126 -21.28 -16.50 17.36
N LYS A 127 -22.26 -15.78 17.91
CA LYS A 127 -22.77 -14.52 17.33
C LYS A 127 -21.68 -13.46 17.25
N ASN A 128 -20.89 -13.28 18.31
CA ASN A 128 -19.81 -12.30 18.34
C ASN A 128 -18.70 -12.65 17.34
N ALA A 129 -18.34 -13.94 17.23
CA ALA A 129 -17.40 -14.41 16.21
C ALA A 129 -17.92 -14.13 14.79
N ALA A 130 -19.19 -14.43 14.51
CA ALA A 130 -19.81 -14.15 13.22
C ALA A 130 -19.84 -12.64 12.89
N LEU A 131 -20.10 -11.78 13.89
CA LEU A 131 -20.02 -10.34 13.74
C LEU A 131 -18.60 -9.86 13.42
N ALA A 132 -17.58 -10.39 14.11
CA ALA A 132 -16.19 -10.06 13.84
C ALA A 132 -15.78 -10.48 12.42
N ILE A 133 -16.16 -11.69 12.00
CA ILE A 133 -15.95 -12.19 10.63
C ILE A 133 -16.63 -11.27 9.60
N LYS A 134 -17.89 -10.90 9.83
CA LYS A 134 -18.62 -9.97 8.93
C LYS A 134 -17.91 -8.62 8.81
N VAL A 135 -17.43 -8.05 9.91
CA VAL A 135 -16.68 -6.79 9.92
C VAL A 135 -15.36 -6.93 9.14
N MET A 136 -14.65 -8.05 9.32
CA MET A 136 -13.42 -8.34 8.57
C MET A 136 -13.67 -8.43 7.06
N TYR A 137 -14.67 -9.22 6.64
CA TYR A 137 -15.03 -9.32 5.22
C TYR A 137 -15.45 -7.98 4.62
N LYS A 138 -16.17 -7.15 5.38
CA LYS A 138 -16.51 -5.79 4.94
C LYS A 138 -15.27 -4.95 4.69
N LYS A 139 -14.28 -4.99 5.60
CA LYS A 139 -13.00 -4.27 5.41
C LYS A 139 -12.23 -4.79 4.19
N ILE A 140 -12.18 -6.11 3.99
CA ILE A 140 -11.53 -6.72 2.82
C ILE A 140 -12.22 -6.23 1.53
N LEU A 141 -13.55 -6.23 1.48
CA LEU A 141 -14.30 -5.71 0.34
C LEU A 141 -14.04 -4.24 0.07
N ASP A 142 -13.94 -3.42 1.12
CA ASP A 142 -13.66 -1.99 0.98
C ASP A 142 -12.24 -1.75 0.43
N ILE A 143 -11.24 -2.55 0.85
CA ILE A 143 -9.88 -2.53 0.28
C ILE A 143 -9.92 -2.93 -1.20
N LEU A 144 -10.53 -4.06 -1.53
CA LEU A 144 -10.59 -4.55 -2.92
C LEU A 144 -11.29 -3.56 -3.85
N LYS A 145 -12.33 -2.86 -3.38
CA LYS A 145 -12.98 -1.80 -4.16
C LYS A 145 -12.07 -0.60 -4.41
N LYS A 146 -11.26 -0.23 -3.43
CA LYS A 146 -10.28 0.85 -3.55
C LYS A 146 -9.14 0.47 -4.50
N ASP A 147 -8.68 -0.77 -4.43
CA ASP A 147 -7.65 -1.29 -5.32
C ASP A 147 -8.18 -1.37 -6.77
N SER A 148 -9.41 -1.85 -6.95
CA SER A 148 -10.06 -1.88 -8.26
C SER A 148 -10.18 -0.50 -8.90
N SER A 149 -10.53 0.54 -8.13
CA SER A 149 -10.60 1.91 -8.66
C SER A 149 -9.20 2.46 -8.98
N TYR A 150 -8.20 2.18 -8.15
CA TYR A 150 -6.80 2.53 -8.43
C TYR A 150 -6.29 1.90 -9.73
N PHE A 151 -6.44 0.58 -9.88
CA PHE A 151 -6.03 -0.12 -11.10
C PHE A 151 -6.76 0.39 -12.33
N THR A 152 -8.04 0.72 -12.21
CA THR A 152 -8.82 1.31 -13.32
C THR A 152 -8.19 2.64 -13.79
N VAL A 153 -7.84 3.52 -12.86
CA VAL A 153 -7.22 4.81 -13.18
C VAL A 153 -5.84 4.62 -13.83
N VAL A 154 -5.02 3.69 -13.31
CA VAL A 154 -3.71 3.39 -13.89
C VAL A 154 -3.84 2.84 -15.31
N LEU A 155 -4.78 1.92 -15.55
CA LEU A 155 -5.00 1.35 -16.87
C LEU A 155 -5.47 2.39 -17.88
N GLU A 156 -6.38 3.30 -17.50
CA GLU A 156 -6.81 4.38 -18.38
C GLU A 156 -5.68 5.38 -18.67
N ALA A 157 -4.83 5.69 -17.69
CA ALA A 157 -3.65 6.52 -17.91
C ALA A 157 -2.66 5.86 -18.90
N LEU A 158 -2.40 4.55 -18.76
CA LEU A 158 -1.54 3.81 -19.68
C LEU A 158 -2.13 3.76 -21.10
N LYS A 159 -3.44 3.60 -21.26
CA LYS A 159 -4.11 3.66 -22.58
C LYS A 159 -3.95 5.04 -23.22
N LEU A 160 -4.11 6.12 -22.45
CA LEU A 160 -3.93 7.48 -22.95
C LEU A 160 -2.49 7.72 -23.37
N ASP A 161 -1.52 7.30 -22.58
CA ASP A 161 -0.10 7.45 -22.90
C ASP A 161 0.28 6.64 -24.15
N CYS A 162 -0.18 5.39 -24.27
CA CYS A 162 0.01 4.57 -25.46
C CYS A 162 -0.52 5.27 -26.74
N ARG A 163 -1.69 5.91 -26.67
CA ARG A 163 -2.23 6.70 -27.79
C ARG A 163 -1.38 7.93 -28.11
N ALA A 164 -0.86 8.62 -27.09
CA ALA A 164 0.01 9.77 -27.28
C ALA A 164 1.34 9.37 -27.93
N GLN A 165 1.97 8.31 -27.41
CA GLN A 165 3.19 7.74 -27.97
C GLN A 165 3.00 7.28 -29.42
N GLY A 166 1.87 6.62 -29.73
CA GLY A 166 1.54 6.24 -31.12
C GLY A 166 1.47 7.44 -32.07
N LYS A 167 0.86 8.56 -31.63
CA LYS A 167 0.85 9.81 -32.43
C LYS A 167 2.24 10.39 -32.63
N CYS A 168 3.08 10.39 -31.59
CA CYS A 168 4.46 10.85 -31.69
C CYS A 168 5.27 10.00 -32.68
N LEU A 169 5.11 8.67 -32.65
CA LEU A 169 5.79 7.76 -33.56
C LEU A 169 5.37 8.00 -35.01
N MET A 170 4.06 8.17 -35.27
CA MET A 170 3.56 8.49 -36.62
C MET A 170 4.14 9.82 -37.11
N GLY A 171 4.10 10.88 -36.29
CA GLY A 171 4.67 12.17 -36.66
C GLY A 171 6.19 12.11 -36.92
N ALA A 172 6.94 11.33 -36.12
CA ALA A 172 8.36 11.11 -36.37
C ALA A 172 8.61 10.35 -37.69
N THR A 173 7.75 9.39 -38.02
CA THR A 173 7.82 8.62 -39.26
C THR A 173 7.54 9.49 -40.48
N GLU A 174 6.48 10.32 -40.43
CA GLU A 174 6.13 11.27 -41.50
C GLU A 174 7.28 12.28 -41.73
N MET A 175 7.84 12.84 -40.67
CA MET A 175 8.99 13.75 -40.77
C MET A 175 10.23 13.06 -41.33
N GLY A 176 10.46 11.79 -40.95
CA GLY A 176 11.53 10.98 -41.50
C GLY A 176 11.36 10.70 -43.00
N GLN A 177 10.14 10.42 -43.44
CA GLN A 177 9.80 10.23 -44.86
C GLN A 177 10.03 11.50 -45.67
N LEU A 178 9.50 12.64 -45.21
CA LEU A 178 9.72 13.94 -45.86
C LEU A 178 11.21 14.26 -45.96
N ALA A 179 11.97 14.08 -44.88
CA ALA A 179 13.41 14.32 -44.90
C ALA A 179 14.16 13.43 -45.92
N MET A 180 13.70 12.18 -46.10
CA MET A 180 14.26 11.25 -47.08
C MET A 180 13.94 11.69 -48.51
N GLU A 181 12.70 12.11 -48.79
CA GLU A 181 12.30 12.68 -50.08
C GLU A 181 13.13 13.93 -50.42
N TYR A 182 13.25 14.86 -49.48
CA TYR A 182 14.08 16.06 -49.64
C TYR A 182 15.54 15.72 -49.93
N LEU A 183 16.10 14.71 -49.27
CA LEU A 183 17.47 14.28 -49.50
C LEU A 183 17.66 13.73 -50.92
N ASP A 184 16.71 12.93 -51.40
CA ASP A 184 16.80 12.35 -52.73
C ASP A 184 16.61 13.40 -53.85
N ASP A 185 15.70 14.37 -53.66
CA ASP A 185 15.60 15.54 -54.54
C ASP A 185 16.91 16.33 -54.61
N ARG A 186 17.55 16.57 -53.45
CA ARG A 186 18.83 17.27 -53.40
C ARG A 186 19.94 16.50 -54.12
N LYS A 187 19.99 15.17 -53.96
CA LYS A 187 20.95 14.32 -54.70
C LYS A 187 20.70 14.39 -56.20
N PHE A 188 19.45 14.37 -56.63
CA PHE A 188 19.09 14.48 -58.04
C PHE A 188 19.55 15.83 -58.64
N GLU A 189 19.21 16.95 -57.98
CA GLU A 189 19.61 18.29 -58.40
C GLU A 189 21.14 18.44 -58.44
N PHE A 190 21.85 17.91 -57.43
CA PHE A 190 23.31 17.92 -57.42
C PHE A 190 23.91 17.17 -58.61
N ASN A 191 23.40 15.96 -58.89
CA ASN A 191 23.86 15.15 -60.02
C ASN A 191 23.58 15.83 -61.38
N LYS A 192 22.44 16.52 -61.50
CA LYS A 192 22.09 17.30 -62.70
C LYS A 192 23.06 18.48 -62.87
N LEU A 193 23.26 19.27 -61.82
CA LEU A 193 24.16 20.41 -61.84
C LEU A 193 25.60 19.99 -62.15
N GLU A 194 26.06 18.87 -61.59
CA GLU A 194 27.39 18.33 -61.88
C GLU A 194 27.57 18.01 -63.38
N LYS A 195 26.56 17.42 -64.01
CA LYS A 195 26.56 17.15 -65.46
C LYS A 195 26.59 18.44 -66.28
N GLU A 196 25.77 19.44 -65.91
CA GLU A 196 25.73 20.74 -66.58
C GLU A 196 27.07 21.49 -66.47
N ILE A 197 27.68 21.52 -65.28
CA ILE A 197 29.00 22.12 -65.06
C ILE A 197 30.05 21.42 -65.93
N LYS A 198 30.06 20.08 -65.98
CA LYS A 198 31.00 19.33 -66.83
C LYS A 198 30.82 19.65 -68.31
N ALA A 199 29.59 19.80 -68.79
CA ALA A 199 29.31 20.19 -70.17
C ALA A 199 29.78 21.62 -70.45
N ASN A 200 29.44 22.56 -69.57
CA ASN A 200 29.84 23.96 -69.68
C ASN A 200 31.36 24.13 -69.65
N MET A 201 32.06 23.41 -68.78
CA MET A 201 33.53 23.44 -68.71
C MET A 201 34.16 22.95 -70.02
N LYS A 202 33.63 21.89 -70.63
CA LYS A 202 34.08 21.42 -71.96
C LYS A 202 33.81 22.44 -73.05
N GLU A 203 32.65 23.09 -73.03
CA GLU A 203 32.30 24.13 -74.00
C GLU A 203 33.18 25.37 -73.83
N ARG A 204 33.37 25.87 -72.61
CA ARG A 204 34.31 26.95 -72.29
C ARG A 204 35.71 26.64 -72.74
N GLU A 205 36.18 25.41 -72.56
CA GLU A 205 37.50 25.01 -73.06
C GLU A 205 37.58 25.11 -74.59
N ARG A 206 36.54 24.70 -75.31
CA ARG A 206 36.45 24.87 -76.77
C ARG A 206 36.41 26.34 -77.17
N THR A 207 35.58 27.14 -76.52
CA THR A 207 35.43 28.57 -76.81
C THR A 207 36.71 29.32 -76.48
N LEU A 208 37.38 29.05 -75.35
CA LEU A 208 38.68 29.63 -75.02
C LEU A 208 39.74 29.29 -76.06
N LYS A 209 39.73 28.07 -76.63
CA LYS A 209 40.61 27.73 -77.75
C LYS A 209 40.31 28.58 -78.99
N LEU A 210 39.04 28.86 -79.29
CA LEU A 210 38.65 29.73 -80.41
C LEU A 210 39.00 31.19 -80.14
N VAL A 211 38.61 31.73 -78.99
CA VAL A 211 38.89 33.11 -78.58
C VAL A 211 40.39 33.34 -78.46
N ARG A 212 41.20 32.37 -78.01
CA ARG A 212 42.67 32.52 -78.07
C ARG A 212 43.17 32.71 -79.51
N ARG A 213 42.53 32.06 -80.50
CA ARG A 213 42.84 32.28 -81.92
C ARG A 213 42.36 33.65 -82.39
N GLU A 214 41.16 34.07 -81.99
CA GLU A 214 40.60 35.37 -82.37
C GLU A 214 41.26 36.55 -81.66
N VAL A 215 41.64 36.44 -80.39
CA VAL A 215 42.39 37.45 -79.65
C VAL A 215 43.80 37.54 -80.20
N ALA A 216 44.43 36.43 -80.61
CA ALA A 216 45.66 36.52 -81.39
C ALA A 216 45.43 37.36 -82.66
N TYR A 217 44.34 37.10 -83.38
CA TYR A 217 43.96 37.87 -84.58
C TYR A 217 43.56 39.34 -84.30
N LEU A 218 42.89 39.64 -83.20
CA LEU A 218 42.36 40.97 -82.84
C LEU A 218 43.38 41.83 -82.08
N THR A 219 44.25 41.22 -81.28
CA THR A 219 45.42 41.88 -80.67
C THR A 219 46.36 42.37 -81.77
N ASP A 220 46.42 41.66 -82.89
CA ASP A 220 47.07 42.13 -84.12
C ASP A 220 46.31 43.29 -84.82
N SER A 221 45.04 43.55 -84.48
CA SER A 221 44.15 44.36 -85.32
C SER A 221 43.59 45.66 -84.70
N PHE A 222 43.34 45.81 -83.39
CA PHE A 222 42.50 46.94 -82.94
C PHE A 222 42.77 47.53 -81.53
N PRO A 223 43.61 48.59 -81.44
CA PRO A 223 43.77 49.43 -80.23
C PRO A 223 42.80 50.62 -80.09
N ASN A 224 41.68 50.70 -80.81
CA ASN A 224 40.82 51.90 -80.78
C ASN A 224 39.34 51.52 -80.86
N LEU A 225 38.59 51.50 -79.73
CA LEU A 225 37.15 51.80 -79.65
C LEU A 225 36.58 51.53 -78.23
N ILE A 226 36.81 52.42 -77.26
CA ILE A 226 35.93 52.50 -76.06
C ILE A 226 35.72 53.97 -75.74
N ARG A 227 34.50 54.49 -75.96
CA ARG A 227 33.85 55.52 -75.13
C ARG A 227 32.48 55.96 -75.72
N LYS A 228 31.40 55.75 -74.95
CA LYS A 228 30.43 56.76 -74.45
C LYS A 228 29.02 56.16 -74.31
N GLU A 229 28.49 56.08 -73.08
CA GLU A 229 27.04 56.11 -72.79
C GLU A 229 26.80 56.31 -71.26
N ASP A 230 26.76 57.56 -70.76
CA ASP A 230 26.56 57.87 -69.33
C ASP A 230 25.71 59.15 -69.10
N PHE A 231 24.51 59.25 -69.68
CA PHE A 231 23.65 60.45 -69.47
C PHE A 231 22.22 60.17 -68.94
N PHE A 232 21.69 58.95 -69.08
CA PHE A 232 20.27 58.69 -68.77
C PHE A 232 19.95 58.35 -67.30
N VAL A 233 20.93 57.92 -66.49
CA VAL A 233 20.71 57.46 -65.11
C VAL A 233 20.38 58.62 -64.15
N PHE A 234 20.85 59.82 -64.45
CA PHE A 234 20.81 60.95 -63.52
C PHE A 234 19.41 61.56 -63.34
N LEU A 235 18.54 61.54 -64.35
CA LEU A 235 17.22 62.17 -64.26
C LEU A 235 16.22 61.39 -63.39
N ARG A 236 16.34 60.06 -63.31
CA ARG A 236 15.35 59.19 -62.64
C ARG A 236 15.39 59.29 -61.12
N LEU A 237 16.55 59.61 -60.56
CA LEU A 237 16.76 59.69 -59.11
C LEU A 237 16.16 60.95 -58.47
N LYS A 238 15.91 62.01 -59.24
CA LYS A 238 15.41 63.29 -58.71
C LYS A 238 13.92 63.25 -58.34
N GLU A 239 13.12 62.53 -59.12
CA GLU A 239 11.66 62.41 -58.91
C GLU A 239 11.30 61.58 -57.67
N GLN A 240 12.09 60.55 -57.37
CA GLN A 240 11.81 59.63 -56.26
C GLN A 240 11.96 60.29 -54.88
N LYS A 241 12.80 61.33 -54.77
CA LYS A 241 13.04 62.06 -53.52
C LYS A 241 11.82 62.89 -53.09
N TYR A 242 11.15 63.53 -54.04
CA TYR A 242 10.03 64.44 -53.77
C TYR A 242 8.81 63.71 -53.18
N GLN A 243 8.54 62.49 -53.62
CA GLN A 243 7.38 61.72 -53.15
C GLN A 243 7.55 61.22 -51.70
N SER A 244 8.78 60.97 -51.26
CA SER A 244 9.09 60.49 -49.90
C SER A 244 8.80 61.55 -48.83
N GLU A 245 9.11 62.81 -49.12
CA GLU A 245 8.94 63.93 -48.18
C GLU A 245 7.46 64.20 -47.85
N ARG A 246 6.55 64.02 -48.82
CA ARG A 246 5.10 64.23 -48.61
C ARG A 246 4.47 63.21 -47.66
N LEU A 247 4.87 61.94 -47.76
CA LEU A 247 4.33 60.84 -46.94
C LEU A 247 4.75 60.95 -45.47
N MET A 248 5.97 61.42 -45.20
CA MET A 248 6.49 61.64 -43.85
C MET A 248 5.64 62.66 -43.07
N MET A 249 5.14 63.71 -43.72
CA MET A 249 4.38 64.76 -43.03
C MET A 249 2.98 64.30 -42.58
N GLN A 250 2.33 63.41 -43.35
CA GLN A 250 1.05 62.82 -42.93
C GLN A 250 1.21 61.84 -41.76
N LEU A 251 2.32 61.11 -41.71
CA LEU A 251 2.59 60.14 -40.64
C LEU A 251 2.76 60.83 -39.28
N ALA A 252 3.38 62.01 -39.26
CA ALA A 252 3.55 62.82 -38.05
C ALA A 252 2.24 63.37 -37.47
N GLN A 253 1.24 63.68 -38.31
CA GLN A 253 -0.06 64.16 -37.83
C GLN A 253 -0.91 63.04 -37.21
N ASN A 254 -0.78 61.82 -37.74
CA ASN A 254 -1.52 60.66 -37.23
C ASN A 254 -0.96 60.15 -35.90
N SER A 255 0.35 60.28 -35.65
CA SER A 255 0.94 59.88 -34.36
C SER A 255 0.42 60.73 -33.20
N VAL A 256 0.32 62.06 -33.38
CA VAL A 256 -0.18 62.98 -32.34
C VAL A 256 -1.64 62.68 -31.95
N LYS A 257 -2.51 62.37 -32.92
CA LYS A 257 -3.91 62.03 -32.64
C LYS A 257 -4.06 60.72 -31.87
N ARG A 258 -3.23 59.72 -32.19
CA ARG A 258 -3.21 58.43 -31.49
C ARG A 258 -2.79 58.61 -30.03
N ASP A 259 -1.78 59.45 -29.79
CA ASP A 259 -1.22 59.62 -28.45
C ASP A 259 -2.21 60.33 -27.50
N ALA A 260 -3.02 61.28 -27.99
CA ALA A 260 -4.11 61.90 -27.23
C ALA A 260 -5.19 60.89 -26.79
N LEU A 261 -5.61 60.00 -27.70
CA LEU A 261 -6.61 58.96 -27.40
C LEU A 261 -6.11 57.92 -26.38
N ILE A 262 -4.81 57.65 -26.37
CA ILE A 262 -4.20 56.75 -25.38
C ILE A 262 -4.28 57.37 -23.98
N GLU A 263 -4.08 58.69 -23.87
CA GLU A 263 -4.09 59.37 -22.57
C GLU A 263 -5.50 59.46 -21.98
N ASP A 264 -6.51 59.76 -22.80
CA ASP A 264 -7.92 59.74 -22.39
C ASP A 264 -8.35 58.35 -21.89
N ARG A 265 -7.88 57.28 -22.56
CA ARG A 265 -8.11 55.90 -22.13
C ARG A 265 -7.47 55.61 -20.78
N LYS A 266 -6.25 56.09 -20.51
CA LYS A 266 -5.60 55.90 -19.20
C LYS A 266 -6.39 56.59 -18.09
N HIS A 267 -6.88 57.80 -18.34
CA HIS A 267 -7.68 58.55 -17.38
C HIS A 267 -8.99 57.82 -17.02
N ALA A 268 -9.69 57.28 -18.03
CA ALA A 268 -10.91 56.48 -17.82
C ALA A 268 -10.66 55.18 -17.01
N ILE A 269 -9.52 54.51 -17.22
CA ILE A 269 -9.13 53.31 -16.47
C ILE A 269 -8.89 53.63 -14.99
N LEU A 270 -8.20 54.74 -14.68
CA LEU A 270 -7.92 55.14 -13.30
C LEU A 270 -9.20 55.52 -12.53
N MET A 271 -10.16 56.16 -13.20
CA MET A 271 -11.48 56.45 -12.60
C MET A 271 -12.29 55.17 -12.33
N LEU A 272 -12.27 54.20 -13.24
CA LEU A 272 -12.92 52.90 -13.03
C LEU A 272 -12.32 52.14 -11.84
N ASP A 273 -11.00 52.17 -11.70
CA ASP A 273 -10.30 51.49 -10.61
C ASP A 273 -10.60 52.16 -9.25
N SER A 274 -10.62 53.49 -9.22
CA SER A 274 -11.02 54.24 -8.03
C SER A 274 -12.47 53.92 -7.60
N LEU A 275 -13.39 53.83 -8.56
CA LEU A 275 -14.79 53.49 -8.28
C LEU A 275 -15.00 52.03 -7.85
N LYS A 276 -14.17 51.08 -8.31
CA LYS A 276 -14.22 49.67 -7.88
C LYS A 276 -13.78 49.46 -6.43
N ASN A 277 -12.94 50.34 -5.91
CA ASN A 277 -12.31 50.19 -4.60
C ASN A 277 -13.02 50.97 -3.49
N VAL A 278 -13.92 51.92 -3.82
CA VAL A 278 -14.79 52.58 -2.85
C VAL A 278 -15.89 51.59 -2.41
N GLY A 279 -15.69 50.99 -1.23
CA GLY A 279 -16.63 50.04 -0.60
C GLY A 279 -16.05 48.66 -0.30
N GLN A 280 -14.82 48.35 -0.71
CA GLN A 280 -14.20 47.03 -0.53
C GLN A 280 -13.52 46.81 0.83
N GLU A 281 -13.27 47.83 1.64
CA GLU A 281 -12.51 47.68 2.90
C GLU A 281 -13.17 46.70 3.88
N ARG A 282 -14.51 46.69 3.97
CA ARG A 282 -15.26 45.70 4.78
C ARG A 282 -15.26 44.30 4.16
N THR A 283 -15.21 44.20 2.83
CA THR A 283 -15.18 42.93 2.10
C THR A 283 -13.79 42.28 2.14
N ALA A 284 -12.72 43.09 2.12
CA ALA A 284 -11.33 42.63 2.20
C ALA A 284 -11.01 42.03 3.58
N GLN A 285 -11.43 42.69 4.66
CA GLN A 285 -11.27 42.16 6.03
C GLN A 285 -12.01 40.82 6.19
N TYR A 286 -13.27 40.74 5.73
CA TYR A 286 -14.04 39.48 5.77
C TYR A 286 -13.41 38.37 4.92
N ILE A 287 -12.86 38.68 3.73
CA ILE A 287 -12.15 37.71 2.88
C ILE A 287 -10.87 37.21 3.56
N GLN A 288 -10.14 38.10 4.23
CA GLN A 288 -8.91 37.75 4.96
C GLN A 288 -9.21 36.84 6.15
N GLU A 289 -10.22 37.16 6.96
CA GLU A 289 -10.68 36.33 8.08
C GLU A 289 -11.17 34.96 7.59
N LYS A 290 -11.96 34.92 6.51
CA LYS A 290 -12.42 33.68 5.88
C LYS A 290 -11.27 32.82 5.38
N ARG A 291 -10.20 33.42 4.85
CA ARG A 291 -9.00 32.69 4.42
C ARG A 291 -8.21 32.15 5.60
N GLN A 292 -8.05 32.92 6.66
CA GLN A 292 -7.34 32.50 7.88
C GLN A 292 -8.07 31.32 8.55
N LEU A 293 -9.38 31.40 8.69
CA LEU A 293 -10.19 30.32 9.27
C LEU A 293 -10.14 29.04 8.43
N LYS A 294 -10.16 29.15 7.09
CA LYS A 294 -9.99 27.99 6.21
C LYS A 294 -8.61 27.36 6.33
N ALA A 295 -7.55 28.18 6.39
CA ALA A 295 -6.19 27.68 6.52
C ALA A 295 -5.97 26.96 7.87
N ALA A 296 -6.54 27.48 8.96
CA ALA A 296 -6.49 26.83 10.26
C ALA A 296 -7.21 25.46 10.25
N LEU A 297 -8.40 25.41 9.67
CA LEU A 297 -9.20 24.18 9.57
C LEU A 297 -8.51 23.10 8.71
N GLU A 298 -7.85 23.49 7.61
CA GLU A 298 -7.05 22.58 6.78
C GLU A 298 -5.76 22.11 7.48
N ALA A 299 -5.21 22.88 8.41
CA ALA A 299 -4.04 22.48 9.20
C ALA A 299 -4.44 21.43 10.24
N GLU A 300 -5.53 21.67 10.98
CA GLU A 300 -6.06 20.69 11.96
C GLU A 300 -6.45 19.37 11.30
N GLN A 301 -7.11 19.41 10.13
CA GLN A 301 -7.45 18.19 9.38
C GLN A 301 -6.22 17.41 8.91
N ARG A 302 -5.11 18.09 8.62
CA ARG A 302 -3.84 17.43 8.28
C ARG A 302 -3.23 16.76 9.50
N GLU A 303 -3.24 17.42 10.66
CA GLU A 303 -2.75 16.81 11.90
C GLU A 303 -3.58 15.57 12.30
N GLU A 304 -4.91 15.64 12.19
CA GLU A 304 -5.78 14.49 12.46
C GLU A 304 -5.42 13.30 11.56
N LYS A 305 -5.25 13.52 10.24
CA LYS A 305 -4.85 12.46 9.30
C LYS A 305 -3.49 11.86 9.65
N ASN A 306 -2.51 12.71 9.96
CA ASN A 306 -1.17 12.24 10.33
C ASN A 306 -1.20 11.40 11.61
N LEU A 307 -2.03 11.76 12.59
CA LEU A 307 -2.20 10.98 13.83
C LEU A 307 -2.87 9.62 13.58
N ILE A 308 -3.86 9.57 12.69
CA ILE A 308 -4.52 8.32 12.29
C ILE A 308 -3.53 7.40 11.56
N GLU A 309 -2.73 7.93 10.64
CA GLU A 309 -1.70 7.17 9.93
C GLU A 309 -0.66 6.61 10.91
N ALA A 310 -0.15 7.44 11.83
CA ALA A 310 0.80 6.99 12.86
C ALA A 310 0.21 5.91 13.79
N LEU A 311 -1.09 5.97 14.10
CA LEU A 311 -1.77 4.93 14.87
C LEU A 311 -1.86 3.62 14.10
N ASN A 312 -2.18 3.69 12.81
CA ASN A 312 -2.26 2.52 11.93
C ASN A 312 -0.91 1.84 11.74
N GLU A 313 0.17 2.62 11.56
CA GLU A 313 1.54 2.09 11.48
C GLU A 313 1.94 1.35 12.75
N LYS A 314 1.68 1.95 13.92
CA LYS A 314 1.92 1.29 15.22
C LYS A 314 1.08 0.03 15.38
N GLY A 315 -0.18 0.06 14.97
CA GLY A 315 -1.07 -1.11 14.95
C GLY A 315 -0.53 -2.24 14.08
N ASN A 316 -0.07 -1.93 12.88
CA ASN A 316 0.54 -2.90 11.96
C ASN A 316 1.81 -3.51 12.55
N LEU A 317 2.67 -2.70 13.17
CA LEU A 317 3.88 -3.19 13.82
C LEU A 317 3.57 -4.13 14.99
N ILE A 318 2.55 -3.84 15.80
CA ILE A 318 2.08 -4.74 16.86
C ILE A 318 1.57 -6.07 16.28
N ILE A 319 0.83 -6.04 15.17
CA ILE A 319 0.36 -7.25 14.49
C ILE A 319 1.55 -8.08 14.01
N GLN A 320 2.52 -7.47 13.34
CA GLN A 320 3.73 -8.16 12.88
C GLN A 320 4.54 -8.75 14.04
N MET A 321 4.71 -8.00 15.14
CA MET A 321 5.38 -8.53 16.32
C MET A 321 4.64 -9.73 16.90
N LYS A 322 3.30 -9.68 16.96
CA LYS A 322 2.47 -10.78 17.46
C LYS A 322 2.60 -12.01 16.57
N THR A 323 2.52 -11.86 15.24
CA THR A 323 2.65 -12.99 14.31
C THR A 323 4.04 -13.62 14.38
N SER A 324 5.11 -12.82 14.41
CA SER A 324 6.48 -13.33 14.56
C SER A 324 6.68 -14.05 15.91
N LEU A 325 6.16 -13.50 17.02
CA LEU A 325 6.23 -14.17 18.32
C LEU A 325 5.42 -15.46 18.37
N GLN A 326 4.28 -15.52 17.67
CA GLN A 326 3.51 -16.74 17.50
C GLN A 326 4.33 -17.80 16.76
N GLN A 327 4.96 -17.43 15.65
CA GLN A 327 5.83 -18.31 14.85
C GLN A 327 7.02 -18.81 15.67
N ILE A 328 7.71 -17.93 16.41
CA ILE A 328 8.81 -18.30 17.30
C ILE A 328 8.33 -19.31 18.35
N ASN A 329 7.18 -19.09 18.98
CA ASN A 329 6.63 -20.02 19.96
C ASN A 329 6.23 -21.38 19.36
N GLN A 330 5.77 -21.41 18.10
CA GLN A 330 5.51 -22.63 17.35
C GLN A 330 6.81 -23.39 17.05
N LEU A 331 7.86 -22.70 16.59
CA LEU A 331 9.18 -23.31 16.38
C LEU A 331 9.77 -23.87 17.68
N LEU A 332 9.50 -23.19 18.81
CA LEU A 332 9.90 -23.63 20.14
C LEU A 332 8.89 -24.58 20.82
N SER A 333 7.91 -25.12 20.07
CA SER A 333 6.88 -26.03 20.64
C SER A 333 7.50 -27.29 21.28
N CYS A 334 8.57 -27.81 20.70
CA CYS A 334 9.27 -29.01 21.18
C CYS A 334 10.25 -28.74 22.34
N VAL A 335 10.55 -27.47 22.67
CA VAL A 335 11.55 -27.13 23.68
C VAL A 335 10.93 -27.23 25.09
N GLY A 336 11.41 -28.17 25.90
CA GLY A 336 10.94 -28.39 27.28
C GLY A 336 9.67 -29.23 27.39
N ALA A 337 9.19 -29.86 26.31
CA ALA A 337 8.09 -30.81 26.37
C ALA A 337 8.54 -32.09 27.12
N PRO A 338 7.73 -32.65 28.05
CA PRO A 338 8.06 -33.92 28.69
C PRO A 338 8.15 -35.02 27.62
N ASN A 339 9.26 -35.76 27.61
CA ASN A 339 9.42 -36.97 26.79
C ASN A 339 8.41 -38.02 27.26
N VAL A 340 7.17 -37.93 26.76
CA VAL A 340 6.22 -39.03 26.86
C VAL A 340 6.72 -40.10 25.87
N PRO A 341 7.08 -41.31 26.32
CA PRO A 341 7.50 -42.36 25.41
C PRO A 341 6.33 -42.66 24.47
N ARG A 342 6.52 -42.36 23.18
CA ARG A 342 5.54 -42.71 22.13
C ARG A 342 5.45 -44.24 22.08
N GLN A 343 4.25 -44.78 22.28
CA GLN A 343 3.99 -46.20 22.06
C GLN A 343 4.19 -46.49 20.57
N THR A 344 5.30 -47.14 20.23
CA THR A 344 5.57 -47.62 18.88
C THR A 344 4.75 -48.88 18.64
N THR A 345 3.56 -48.76 18.08
CA THR A 345 2.95 -49.87 17.36
C THR A 345 3.73 -50.11 16.06
N PRO A 346 3.98 -51.37 15.66
CA PRO A 346 4.76 -51.68 14.48
C PRO A 346 3.92 -51.39 13.24
N MET A 347 4.04 -50.19 12.68
CA MET A 347 3.47 -49.83 11.40
C MET A 347 4.57 -49.44 10.39
N PRO A 348 4.34 -49.65 9.08
CA PRO A 348 5.30 -49.32 8.03
C PRO A 348 5.66 -47.83 8.03
N ALA A 349 6.96 -47.53 7.87
CA ALA A 349 7.53 -46.17 7.97
C ALA A 349 6.87 -45.11 7.07
N ALA A 350 6.31 -45.52 5.92
CA ALA A 350 5.60 -44.63 5.00
C ALA A 350 4.29 -44.07 5.57
N ILE A 351 3.60 -44.84 6.42
CA ILE A 351 2.35 -44.42 7.08
C ILE A 351 2.66 -43.57 8.32
N GLN A 352 3.82 -43.79 8.94
CA GLN A 352 4.30 -43.03 10.10
C GLN A 352 4.58 -41.57 9.74
N TYR A 353 5.19 -41.32 8.57
CA TYR A 353 5.43 -39.96 8.07
C TYR A 353 4.15 -39.21 7.69
N ALA A 354 3.14 -39.91 7.14
CA ALA A 354 1.88 -39.29 6.76
C ALA A 354 0.99 -38.92 7.96
N LEU A 355 1.15 -39.59 9.11
CA LEU A 355 0.40 -39.29 10.34
C LEU A 355 1.09 -38.27 11.25
N ASP A 356 2.43 -38.17 11.24
CA ASP A 356 3.16 -37.17 12.04
C ASP A 356 2.85 -35.71 11.62
N ASP A 357 2.51 -35.47 10.33
CA ASP A 357 2.03 -34.15 9.85
C ASP A 357 0.56 -33.86 10.22
N ILE A 358 -0.23 -34.89 10.55
CA ILE A 358 -1.68 -34.78 10.81
C ILE A 358 -1.99 -34.59 12.31
N ILE A 359 -1.07 -34.93 13.22
CA ILE A 359 -1.31 -34.94 14.68
C ILE A 359 -0.40 -33.93 15.41
N GLN A 360 -0.31 -32.69 14.92
CA GLN A 360 -0.01 -31.56 15.81
C GLN A 360 -1.31 -30.88 16.20
N PRO A 361 -1.68 -30.82 17.50
CA PRO A 361 -2.84 -30.04 17.92
C PRO A 361 -2.61 -28.59 17.50
N VAL A 362 -3.53 -28.05 16.69
CA VAL A 362 -3.50 -26.66 16.22
C VAL A 362 -3.19 -25.76 17.42
N PRO A 363 -2.04 -25.07 17.43
CA PRO A 363 -1.64 -24.24 18.55
C PRO A 363 -2.75 -23.21 18.83
N GLN A 364 -3.31 -23.22 20.03
CA GLN A 364 -4.28 -22.21 20.41
C GLN A 364 -3.62 -20.83 20.26
N VAL A 365 -4.24 -19.96 19.47
CA VAL A 365 -3.69 -18.63 19.19
C VAL A 365 -3.77 -17.80 20.47
N GLU A 366 -2.65 -17.74 21.22
CA GLU A 366 -2.55 -16.90 22.42
C GLU A 366 -2.78 -15.41 22.04
N GLU A 367 -3.86 -14.81 22.54
CA GLU A 367 -4.25 -13.46 22.14
C GLU A 367 -3.40 -12.35 22.80
N ASP A 368 -2.73 -12.68 23.91
CA ASP A 368 -2.00 -11.74 24.78
C ASP A 368 -0.51 -11.68 24.42
N LEU A 369 -0.06 -10.50 23.96
CA LEU A 369 1.32 -10.26 23.53
C LEU A 369 2.33 -10.49 24.67
N ASP A 370 1.99 -10.10 25.90
CA ASP A 370 2.89 -10.22 27.04
C ASP A 370 3.12 -11.69 27.41
N LYS A 371 2.08 -12.52 27.26
CA LYS A 371 2.19 -13.97 27.45
C LYS A 371 3.02 -14.64 26.35
N LEU A 372 2.83 -14.22 25.09
CA LEU A 372 3.65 -14.70 23.97
C LEU A 372 5.14 -14.40 24.19
N ILE A 373 5.47 -13.19 24.63
CA ILE A 373 6.85 -12.78 24.95
C ILE A 373 7.40 -13.61 26.12
N LEU A 374 6.61 -13.78 27.19
CA LEU A 374 7.05 -14.53 28.37
C LEU A 374 7.34 -16.01 28.02
N ASN A 375 6.46 -16.64 27.24
CA ASN A 375 6.59 -18.04 26.83
C ASN A 375 7.81 -18.23 25.91
N ALA A 376 7.98 -17.36 24.91
CA ALA A 376 9.13 -17.39 24.01
C ALA A 376 10.44 -17.24 24.79
N ARG A 377 10.48 -16.30 25.74
CA ARG A 377 11.64 -16.06 26.60
C ARG A 377 11.96 -17.27 27.48
N GLN A 378 10.95 -17.91 28.08
CA GLN A 378 11.15 -19.10 28.91
C GLN A 378 11.74 -20.25 28.09
N LYS A 379 11.18 -20.52 26.91
CA LYS A 379 11.64 -21.58 26.02
C LYS A 379 13.04 -21.31 25.44
N LEU A 380 13.33 -20.07 25.05
CA LEU A 380 14.66 -19.66 24.61
C LEU A 380 15.70 -19.83 25.72
N ASN A 381 15.36 -19.49 26.97
CA ASN A 381 16.26 -19.71 28.10
C ASN A 381 16.57 -21.19 28.32
N VAL A 382 15.58 -22.08 28.19
CA VAL A 382 15.79 -23.53 28.27
C VAL A 382 16.72 -24.00 27.15
N LEU A 383 16.48 -23.55 25.92
CA LEU A 383 17.32 -23.90 24.76
C LEU A 383 18.76 -23.38 24.95
N MET A 384 18.94 -22.13 25.37
CA MET A 384 20.26 -21.56 25.63
C MET A 384 21.02 -22.31 26.72
N GLN A 385 20.33 -22.74 27.79
CA GLN A 385 20.95 -23.56 28.83
C GLN A 385 21.35 -24.94 28.32
N ALA A 386 20.52 -25.58 27.47
CA ALA A 386 20.85 -26.86 26.86
C ALA A 386 22.05 -26.74 25.91
N VAL A 387 22.08 -25.71 25.06
CA VAL A 387 23.20 -25.42 24.14
C VAL A 387 24.48 -25.09 24.90
N SER A 388 24.39 -24.34 26.01
CA SER A 388 25.58 -24.00 26.83
C SER A 388 26.26 -25.20 27.48
N LYS A 389 25.55 -26.34 27.60
CA LYS A 389 26.05 -27.60 28.17
C LYS A 389 26.41 -28.62 27.10
N MET A 390 26.23 -28.29 25.82
CA MET A 390 26.46 -29.19 24.69
C MET A 390 27.88 -29.00 24.16
N ASP A 391 28.72 -30.03 24.33
CA ASP A 391 30.05 -30.04 23.71
C ASP A 391 29.90 -30.37 22.22
N VAL A 392 30.29 -29.43 21.36
CA VAL A 392 30.21 -29.60 19.90
C VAL A 392 31.35 -30.49 19.42
N THR A 393 31.12 -31.80 19.45
CA THR A 393 32.02 -32.78 18.86
C THR A 393 31.97 -32.72 17.32
N LYS A 394 32.99 -33.26 16.66
CA LYS A 394 33.11 -33.25 15.19
C LYS A 394 31.90 -33.93 14.51
N ASP A 395 31.43 -35.03 15.09
CA ASP A 395 30.28 -35.80 14.56
C ASP A 395 28.97 -35.02 14.64
N ILE A 396 28.75 -34.29 15.74
CA ILE A 396 27.57 -33.42 15.91
C ILE A 396 27.58 -32.31 14.86
N ARG A 397 28.76 -31.76 14.56
CA ARG A 397 28.92 -30.72 13.53
C ARG A 397 28.60 -31.25 12.13
N GLU A 398 29.06 -32.46 11.80
CA GLU A 398 28.77 -33.10 10.51
C GLU A 398 27.27 -33.44 10.38
N GLN A 399 26.63 -33.96 11.43
CA GLN A 399 25.19 -34.20 11.43
C GLN A 399 24.36 -32.92 11.32
N ALA A 400 24.77 -31.85 11.99
CA ALA A 400 24.11 -30.55 11.87
C ALA A 400 24.25 -29.97 10.44
N TYR A 401 25.40 -30.17 9.80
CA TYR A 401 25.63 -29.74 8.42
C TYR A 401 24.73 -30.50 7.44
N LEU A 402 24.62 -31.82 7.59
CA LEU A 402 23.71 -32.66 6.79
C LEU A 402 22.24 -32.27 7.01
N PHE A 403 21.86 -32.01 8.26
CA PHE A 403 20.51 -31.57 8.60
C PHE A 403 20.17 -30.21 7.97
N TYR A 404 21.09 -29.23 8.05
CA TYR A 404 20.92 -27.93 7.41
C TYR A 404 20.82 -28.04 5.88
N HIS A 405 21.66 -28.86 5.26
CA HIS A 405 21.58 -29.13 3.81
C HIS A 405 20.24 -29.73 3.42
N ASN A 406 19.70 -30.66 4.21
CA ASN A 406 18.39 -31.26 3.95
C ASN A 406 17.24 -30.25 4.09
N ILE A 407 17.33 -29.30 5.03
CA ILE A 407 16.35 -28.22 5.15
C ILE A 407 16.40 -27.29 3.93
N LEU A 408 17.60 -26.86 3.52
CA LEU A 408 17.78 -26.03 2.32
C LEU A 408 17.26 -26.74 1.05
N ALA A 409 17.56 -28.02 0.89
CA ALA A 409 17.11 -28.82 -0.24
C ALA A 409 15.58 -29.05 -0.26
N ARG A 410 14.91 -28.99 0.90
CA ARG A 410 13.44 -28.97 0.99
C ARG A 410 12.87 -27.61 0.62
N SER A 411 13.38 -26.54 1.23
CA SER A 411 12.92 -25.16 0.95
C SER A 411 13.07 -24.79 -0.52
N MET A 412 14.17 -25.18 -1.18
CA MET A 412 14.33 -24.96 -2.62
C MET A 412 13.33 -25.75 -3.46
N ARG A 413 12.91 -26.94 -3.01
CA ARG A 413 11.91 -27.77 -3.70
C ARG A 413 10.52 -27.14 -3.60
N ASP A 414 10.15 -26.68 -2.41
CA ASP A 414 8.84 -26.09 -2.14
C ASP A 414 8.67 -24.75 -2.87
N ASN A 415 9.73 -23.92 -2.91
CA ASN A 415 9.73 -22.67 -3.68
C ASN A 415 9.62 -22.91 -5.19
N TYR A 416 10.26 -23.96 -5.72
CA TYR A 416 10.16 -24.33 -7.14
C TYR A 416 8.75 -24.82 -7.51
N ILE A 417 8.04 -25.46 -6.58
CA ILE A 417 6.65 -25.90 -6.78
C ILE A 417 5.70 -24.70 -6.82
N GLU A 418 5.89 -23.68 -5.97
CA GLU A 418 5.06 -22.46 -6.02
C GLU A 418 5.30 -21.65 -7.30
N GLU A 419 6.55 -21.56 -7.78
CA GLU A 419 6.90 -20.86 -9.02
C GLU A 419 6.34 -21.61 -10.25
N ALA A 420 6.42 -22.94 -10.29
CA ALA A 420 5.82 -23.76 -11.34
C ALA A 420 4.29 -23.79 -11.32
N VAL A 421 3.65 -23.59 -10.15
CA VAL A 421 2.18 -23.46 -10.03
C VAL A 421 1.72 -22.05 -10.47
N MET A 422 2.54 -21.02 -10.25
CA MET A 422 2.31 -19.68 -10.79
C MET A 422 2.48 -19.62 -12.32
N GLU A 423 3.48 -20.32 -12.86
CA GLU A 423 3.72 -20.43 -14.30
C GLU A 423 2.73 -21.39 -14.99
N GLY A 424 2.33 -22.47 -14.32
CA GLY A 424 1.28 -23.39 -14.76
C GLY A 424 -0.15 -22.88 -14.53
N GLY A 425 -0.33 -21.79 -13.76
CA GLY A 425 -1.58 -21.03 -13.66
C GLY A 425 -1.82 -20.09 -14.84
N LEU A 426 -0.77 -19.84 -15.65
CA LEU A 426 -0.85 -19.33 -17.01
C LEU A 426 -1.15 -20.48 -18.00
N ILE A 427 -2.18 -21.28 -17.72
CA ILE A 427 -2.89 -21.91 -18.83
C ILE A 427 -3.59 -20.74 -19.53
N GLU A 428 -3.15 -20.47 -20.75
CA GLU A 428 -3.83 -19.62 -21.72
C GLU A 428 -5.34 -19.90 -21.62
N PHE A 429 -6.08 -19.02 -20.94
CA PHE A 429 -7.46 -18.81 -21.31
C PHE A 429 -7.38 -18.15 -22.67
N GLU A 430 -7.26 -18.97 -23.72
CA GLU A 430 -7.73 -18.62 -25.05
C GLU A 430 -9.14 -18.07 -24.83
N ILE A 431 -9.26 -16.75 -24.88
CA ILE A 431 -10.56 -16.11 -25.02
C ILE A 431 -11.00 -16.55 -26.42
N GLU A 432 -11.74 -17.66 -26.49
CA GLU A 432 -12.38 -18.11 -27.70
C GLU A 432 -13.21 -16.93 -28.22
N ASP A 433 -12.74 -16.31 -29.30
CA ASP A 433 -13.48 -15.28 -30.01
C ASP A 433 -14.81 -15.93 -30.43
N PRO A 434 -15.96 -15.47 -29.89
CA PRO A 434 -17.26 -16.11 -30.16
C PRO A 434 -17.66 -16.05 -31.64
N ASN A 435 -16.94 -15.28 -32.47
CA ASN A 435 -17.13 -15.25 -33.92
C ASN A 435 -16.24 -16.23 -34.70
N VAL A 436 -15.28 -16.90 -34.05
CA VAL A 436 -14.41 -17.90 -34.70
C VAL A 436 -14.92 -19.31 -34.34
N PRO A 437 -15.39 -20.10 -35.32
CA PRO A 437 -15.87 -21.44 -35.06
C PRO A 437 -14.76 -22.30 -34.45
N SER A 438 -15.04 -22.97 -33.33
CA SER A 438 -14.07 -23.86 -32.68
C SER A 438 -13.58 -24.95 -33.62
N HIS A 439 -12.38 -25.47 -33.39
CA HIS A 439 -11.78 -26.51 -34.24
C HIS A 439 -12.70 -27.75 -34.40
N ALA A 440 -13.53 -28.06 -33.40
CA ALA A 440 -14.53 -29.12 -33.49
C ALA A 440 -15.63 -28.79 -34.52
N ILE A 441 -16.10 -27.54 -34.57
CA ILE A 441 -17.10 -27.07 -35.54
C ILE A 441 -16.51 -27.03 -36.95
N ILE A 442 -15.25 -26.61 -37.08
CA ILE A 442 -14.52 -26.64 -38.36
C ILE A 442 -14.40 -28.08 -38.86
N LYS A 443 -13.98 -29.03 -38.02
CA LYS A 443 -13.93 -30.45 -38.38
C LYS A 443 -15.29 -31.02 -38.76
N LEU A 444 -16.35 -30.65 -38.04
CA LEU A 444 -17.70 -31.10 -38.35
C LEU A 444 -18.17 -30.57 -39.72
N ARG A 445 -17.94 -29.28 -40.01
CA ARG A 445 -18.28 -28.67 -41.31
C ARG A 445 -17.45 -29.26 -42.46
N SER A 446 -16.15 -29.49 -42.25
CA SER A 446 -15.31 -30.15 -43.25
C SER A 446 -15.79 -31.58 -43.52
N LYS A 447 -16.18 -32.33 -42.47
CA LYS A 447 -16.74 -33.68 -42.64
C LYS A 447 -18.06 -33.65 -43.42
N GLN A 448 -18.96 -32.72 -43.10
CA GLN A 448 -20.24 -32.56 -43.80
C GLN A 448 -20.06 -32.18 -45.28
N LEU A 449 -19.06 -31.33 -45.60
CA LEU A 449 -18.73 -31.00 -46.99
C LEU A 449 -18.20 -32.21 -47.76
N VAL A 450 -17.36 -33.02 -47.14
CA VAL A 450 -16.85 -34.25 -47.76
C VAL A 450 -17.98 -35.27 -47.97
N GLU A 451 -18.83 -35.48 -46.97
CA GLU A 451 -19.98 -36.41 -47.10
C GLU A 451 -20.99 -35.93 -48.15
N ALA A 452 -21.22 -34.61 -48.27
CA ALA A 452 -22.07 -34.05 -49.31
C ALA A 452 -21.48 -34.23 -50.72
N GLN A 453 -20.15 -34.13 -50.87
CA GLN A 453 -19.48 -34.38 -52.15
C GLN A 453 -19.40 -35.87 -52.52
N VAL A 454 -19.33 -36.75 -51.53
CA VAL A 454 -19.34 -38.21 -51.76
C VAL A 454 -20.75 -38.69 -52.14
N SER A 455 -21.80 -38.05 -51.63
CA SER A 455 -23.20 -38.38 -51.98
C SER A 455 -23.60 -38.01 -53.42
N GLU A 456 -22.88 -37.11 -54.11
CA GLU A 456 -23.14 -36.75 -55.51
C GLU A 456 -22.51 -37.73 -56.53
N PHE A 457 -21.70 -38.69 -56.07
CA PHE A 457 -20.94 -39.61 -56.93
C PHE A 457 -21.26 -41.10 -56.76
N ASP A 458 -22.33 -41.46 -56.03
CA ASP A 458 -22.81 -42.84 -55.99
C ASP A 458 -23.53 -43.20 -57.31
N VAL A 459 -22.72 -43.63 -58.28
CA VAL A 459 -23.16 -44.35 -59.47
C VAL A 459 -23.71 -45.71 -59.03
N PRO A 460 -24.98 -46.05 -59.34
CA PRO A 460 -25.55 -47.34 -58.98
C PRO A 460 -24.99 -48.42 -59.91
N ASP A 461 -24.07 -49.24 -59.42
CA ASP A 461 -23.64 -50.44 -60.14
C ASP A 461 -24.68 -51.58 -59.97
N TYR A 462 -25.18 -51.99 -61.12
CA TYR A 462 -26.12 -53.08 -61.34
C TYR A 462 -25.62 -54.44 -60.80
N PRO A 463 -26.53 -55.38 -60.50
CA PRO A 463 -26.18 -56.72 -60.06
C PRO A 463 -25.97 -57.67 -61.25
N ALA A 464 -24.92 -58.48 -61.24
CA ALA A 464 -24.81 -59.63 -62.13
C ALA A 464 -24.06 -60.82 -61.51
N LYS A 465 -24.88 -61.79 -61.11
CA LYS A 465 -24.68 -63.25 -60.97
C LYS A 465 -23.39 -63.85 -61.58
N LYS A 466 -22.76 -64.76 -60.83
CA LYS A 466 -23.04 -66.21 -60.94
C LYS A 466 -22.65 -66.96 -59.68
#